data_AF-A0A964J4R7-F1
#
_entry.id   AF-A0A964J4R7-F1
#
_cell.length_a   1.000
_cell.length_b   1.000
_cell.length_c   1.000
_cell.angle_alpha   90.00
_cell.angle_beta   90.00
_cell.angle_gamma   90.00
#
_symmetry.space_group_name_H-M   'P 1'
#
loop_
_entity.id
_entity.type
_entity.pdbx_description
1 polymer ?
#
loop_
_entity_poly.entity_id
_entity_poly.type
_entity_poly.pdbx_seq_one_letter_code
_entity_poly.pdbx_strand_id
1 'polypeptide(L)' 'MSKPLSDGQRAYEARRATKAGMSLEKWLAVKEKDARAEETARQKAAAPPGQSKKPGFFTRLLEKAQKPL' A
#
# COMPACT_ATOMS: atom_id res chain seq x y z
N MET A 1 6.74 -7.84 -20.20
CA MET A 1 8.10 -7.28 -20.14
C MET A 1 8.21 -6.38 -18.91
N SER A 2 8.87 -6.84 -17.85
CA SER A 2 9.15 -6.04 -16.65
C SER A 2 10.11 -4.91 -17.01
N LYS A 3 9.72 -3.67 -16.73
CA LYS A 3 10.53 -2.50 -17.06
C LYS A 3 11.75 -2.47 -16.12
N PRO A 4 12.99 -2.30 -16.64
CA PRO A 4 14.16 -2.23 -15.78
C PRO A 4 14.04 -1.04 -14.81
N LEU A 5 14.46 -1.24 -13.56
CA LEU A 5 14.49 -0.19 -12.54
C LEU A 5 15.46 0.92 -12.95
N SER A 6 15.03 2.17 -12.79
CA SER A 6 15.90 3.35 -12.94
C SER A 6 17.02 3.35 -11.89
N ASP A 7 18.15 3.97 -12.20
CA ASP A 7 19.30 4.05 -11.28
C ASP A 7 18.95 4.72 -9.95
N GLY A 8 18.07 5.72 -9.96
CA GLY A 8 17.57 6.34 -8.73
C GLY A 8 16.74 5.38 -7.88
N GLN A 9 15.95 4.51 -8.53
CA GLN A 9 15.20 3.47 -7.83
C GLN A 9 16.14 2.38 -7.28
N ARG A 10 17.17 1.99 -8.05
CA ARG A 10 18.18 1.02 -7.60
C ARG A 10 18.90 1.52 -6.34
N ALA A 11 19.30 2.78 -6.29
CA ALA A 11 19.92 3.38 -5.11
C ALA A 11 18.98 3.41 -3.90
N TYR A 12 17.70 3.72 -4.11
CA TYR A 12 16.69 3.70 -3.06
C TYR A 12 16.50 2.29 -2.46
N GLU A 13 16.38 1.28 -3.33
CA GLU A 13 16.25 -0.12 -2.92
C GLU A 13 17.53 -0.65 -2.26
N ALA A 14 18.71 -0.18 -2.67
CA ALA A 14 19.97 -0.55 -2.03
C ALA A 14 20.01 -0.10 -0.57
N ARG A 15 19.55 1.14 -0.26
CA ARG A 15 19.46 1.63 1.13
C ARG A 15 18.53 0.78 1.98
N ARG A 16 17.45 0.27 1.40
CA ARG A 16 16.50 -0.62 2.06
C ARG A 16 17.06 -2.03 2.27
N ALA A 17 17.78 -2.55 1.28
CA ALA A 17 18.49 -3.81 1.37
C ALA A 17 19.54 -3.77 2.50
N THR A 18 20.33 -2.70 2.59
CA THR A 18 21.27 -2.46 3.70
C THR A 18 20.54 -2.39 5.05
N LYS A 19 19.40 -1.68 5.12
CA LYS A 19 18.58 -1.62 6.35
C LYS A 19 18.07 -3.00 6.78
N ALA A 20 17.75 -3.85 5.82
CA ALA A 20 17.31 -5.22 6.06
C ALA A 20 18.47 -6.22 6.23
N GLY A 21 19.73 -5.76 6.20
CA GLY A 21 20.92 -6.60 6.35
C GLY A 21 21.13 -7.60 5.22
N MET A 22 20.64 -7.32 4.01
CA MET A 22 20.74 -8.22 2.86
C MET A 22 21.26 -7.52 1.60
N SER A 23 21.69 -8.30 0.60
CA SER A 23 22.11 -7.76 -0.69
C SER A 23 20.92 -7.22 -1.48
N LEU A 24 21.19 -6.28 -2.38
CA LEU A 24 20.17 -5.66 -3.24
C LEU A 24 19.42 -6.71 -4.08
N GLU A 25 20.12 -7.69 -4.64
CA GLU A 25 19.50 -8.74 -5.46
C GLU A 25 18.53 -9.59 -4.64
N LYS A 26 18.93 -9.94 -3.41
CA LYS A 26 18.08 -10.70 -2.48
C LYS A 26 16.86 -9.89 -2.04
N TRP A 27 17.05 -8.60 -1.79
CA TRP A 27 15.98 -7.66 -1.47
C TRP A 27 14.96 -7.53 -2.61
N LEU A 28 15.42 -7.40 -3.85
CA LEU A 28 14.55 -7.35 -5.02
C LEU A 28 13.79 -8.65 -5.25
N ALA A 29 14.44 -9.81 -5.04
CA ALA A 29 13.79 -11.12 -5.15
C ALA A 29 12.71 -11.32 -4.07
N VAL A 30 12.96 -10.89 -2.83
CA VAL A 30 11.96 -10.90 -1.75
C VAL A 30 10.80 -9.99 -2.10
N LYS A 31 11.08 -8.76 -2.54
CA LYS A 31 10.04 -7.80 -2.94
C LYS A 31 9.20 -8.30 -4.11
N GLU A 32 9.77 -8.99 -5.09
CA GLU A 32 8.99 -9.55 -6.20
C GLU A 32 8.06 -10.67 -5.72
N LYS A 33 8.52 -11.52 -4.78
CA LYS A 33 7.68 -12.53 -4.14
C LYS A 33 6.55 -11.90 -3.33
N ASP A 34 6.87 -10.86 -2.56
CA ASP A 34 5.90 -10.13 -1.74
C ASP A 34 4.90 -9.35 -2.60
N ALA A 35 5.34 -8.72 -3.70
CA ALA A 35 4.45 -8.00 -4.62
C ALA A 35 3.42 -8.95 -5.26
N ARG A 36 3.83 -10.16 -5.65
CA ARG A 36 2.89 -11.19 -6.14
C ARG A 36 1.90 -11.63 -5.06
N ALA A 37 2.33 -11.73 -3.81
CA ALA A 37 1.44 -12.04 -2.69
C ALA A 37 0.50 -10.85 -2.36
N GLU A 38 1.00 -9.62 -2.40
CA GLU A 38 0.24 -8.42 -2.10
C GLU A 38 -0.75 -8.07 -3.21
N GLU A 39 -0.49 -8.38 -4.48
CA GLU A 39 -1.48 -8.25 -5.57
C GLU A 39 -2.69 -9.16 -5.33
N THR A 40 -2.48 -10.40 -4.87
CA THR A 40 -3.60 -11.28 -4.51
C THR A 40 -4.36 -10.78 -3.28
N ALA A 41 -3.70 -10.09 -2.35
CA ALA A 41 -4.33 -9.48 -1.18
C ALA A 41 -5.05 -8.16 -1.52
N ARG A 42 -4.48 -7.32 -2.39
CA ARG A 42 -5.07 -6.07 -2.86
C ARG A 42 -6.28 -6.32 -3.75
N GLN A 43 -6.29 -7.38 -4.56
CA GLN A 43 -7.49 -7.76 -5.31
C GLN A 43 -8.64 -8.21 -4.38
N LYS A 44 -8.33 -8.83 -3.23
CA LYS A 44 -9.32 -9.13 -2.18
C LYS A 44 -9.76 -7.88 -1.41
N ALA A 45 -8.90 -6.89 -1.26
CA ALA A 45 -9.21 -5.61 -0.59
C ALA A 45 -9.86 -4.55 -1.50
N ALA A 46 -9.72 -4.69 -2.82
CA ALA A 46 -10.31 -3.83 -3.84
C ALA A 46 -11.67 -4.36 -4.34
N ALA A 47 -12.17 -5.46 -3.78
CA ALA A 47 -13.61 -5.71 -3.81
C ALA A 47 -14.29 -4.45 -3.24
N PRO A 48 -15.15 -3.76 -4.01
CA PRO A 48 -15.81 -2.57 -3.49
C PRO A 48 -16.52 -2.98 -2.20
N PRO A 49 -16.43 -2.20 -1.11
CA PRO A 49 -17.22 -2.47 0.08
C PRO A 49 -18.69 -2.25 -0.31
N GLY A 50 -19.29 -3.29 -0.87
CA GLY A 50 -20.72 -3.49 -0.81
C GLY A 50 -21.08 -3.45 0.67
N GLN A 51 -22.12 -2.68 0.98
CA GLN A 51 -22.63 -2.34 2.31
C GLN A 51 -22.14 -0.99 2.82
N SER A 52 -22.94 0.01 2.46
CA SER A 52 -23.24 1.23 3.22
C SER A 52 -22.79 1.15 4.68
N LYS A 53 -21.59 1.67 4.94
CA LYS A 53 -21.12 1.92 6.30
C LYS A 53 -22.06 2.94 6.92
N LYS A 54 -22.84 2.51 7.92
CA LYS A 54 -23.66 3.39 8.75
C LYS A 54 -22.80 4.58 9.17
N PRO A 55 -23.32 5.82 9.12
CA PRO A 55 -22.52 7.01 9.45
C PRO A 55 -21.93 6.83 10.84
N GLY A 56 -20.60 6.81 10.89
CA GLY A 56 -19.84 6.61 12.12
C GLY A 56 -19.97 7.82 13.05
N PHE A 57 -19.43 7.69 14.25
CA PHE A 57 -19.50 8.73 15.28
C PHE A 57 -19.00 10.10 14.79
N PHE A 58 -17.86 10.13 14.10
CA PHE A 58 -17.29 11.37 13.54
C PHE A 58 -18.17 12.00 12.45
N THR A 59 -18.80 11.19 11.60
CA THR A 59 -19.73 11.68 10.57
C THR A 59 -20.93 12.36 11.22
N ARG A 60 -21.49 11.77 12.29
CA ARG A 60 -22.61 12.36 13.04
C ARG A 60 -22.23 13.67 13.73
N LEU A 61 -21.01 13.77 14.26
CA LEU A 61 -20.51 14.99 14.87
C LEU A 61 -20.35 16.11 13.84
N LEU A 62 -19.83 15.78 12.65
CA LEU A 62 -19.67 16.73 11.56
C LEU A 62 -21.03 17.24 11.04
N GLU A 63 -22.01 16.36 10.87
CA GLU A 63 -23.37 16.78 10.48
C GLU A 63 -24.03 17.69 11.51
N LYS A 64 -23.81 17.46 12.81
CA LYS A 64 -24.31 18.32 13.89
C LYS A 64 -23.66 19.71 13.85
N ALA A 65 -22.39 19.79 13.47
CA ALA A 65 -21.68 21.05 13.33
C ALA A 65 -22.06 21.83 12.06
N GLN A 66 -22.41 21.13 10.99
CA GLN A 66 -22.69 21.72 9.67
C GLN A 66 -24.16 22.14 9.48
N LYS A 67 -25.08 21.74 10.37
CA LYS A 67 -26.47 22.26 10.39
C LYS A 67 -26.58 23.45 11.35
N PRO A 68 -26.49 24.71 10.86
CA PRO A 68 -26.98 25.84 11.64
C PRO A 68 -28.50 25.73 11.77
N LEU A 69 -29.01 26.04 12.97
CA LEU A 69 -30.43 26.11 13.29
C LEU A 69 -31.14 27.21 12.50
#